data_AF-A0A2E5XVK4-F1
#
_entry.id   AF-A0A2E5XVK4-F1
#
_cell.length_a   1.000
_cell.length_b   1.000
_cell.length_c   1.000
_cell.angle_alpha   90.00
_cell.angle_beta   90.00
_cell.angle_gamma   90.00
#
_symmetry.space_group_name_H-M   'P 1'
#
loop_
_entity.id
_entity.type
_entity.pdbx_description
1 polymer ?
#
loop_
_entity_poly.entity_id
_entity_poly.type
_entity_poly.pdbx_seq_one_letter_code
_entity_poly.pdbx_strand_id
1 'polypeptide(L)'
;MLKKDLEKRVKELENELEYYNKRFQYLQYVWFDLYVNKTHTSLTNRLVYSVKECVFCSKEIKDWGNNSQPIQKGRCCDDCNKSLVIPFRIQELKKHKQDIDEKE
;
A
#
# COMPACT_ATOMS: atom_id res chain seq x y z
N MET A 1 -37.74 -9.12 -32.21
CA MET A 1 -36.31 -9.06 -31.85
C MET A 1 -36.01 -7.87 -30.95
N LEU A 2 -36.29 -6.64 -31.40
CA LEU A 2 -35.92 -5.39 -30.71
C LEU A 2 -36.24 -5.31 -29.19
N LYS A 3 -37.45 -5.70 -28.76
CA LYS A 3 -37.86 -5.58 -27.34
C LYS A 3 -37.05 -6.48 -26.40
N LYS A 4 -36.79 -7.73 -26.79
CA LYS A 4 -36.00 -8.68 -25.97
C LYS A 4 -34.54 -8.27 -25.90
N ASP A 5 -34.01 -7.72 -26.99
CA ASP A 5 -32.64 -7.21 -27.03
C ASP A 5 -32.49 -5.96 -26.13
N LEU A 6 -33.49 -5.08 -26.12
CA LEU A 6 -33.58 -3.95 -25.19
C LEU A 6 -33.68 -4.41 -23.73
N GLU A 7 -34.54 -5.38 -23.42
CA GLU A 7 -34.67 -5.93 -22.06
C GLU A 7 -33.36 -6.56 -21.57
N LYS A 8 -32.65 -7.27 -22.45
CA LYS A 8 -31.33 -7.82 -22.15
C LYS A 8 -30.33 -6.71 -21.84
N ARG A 9 -30.31 -5.64 -22.64
CA ARG A 9 -29.40 -4.51 -22.45
C ARG A 9 -29.68 -3.75 -21.17
N VAL A 10 -30.95 -3.56 -20.80
CA VAL A 10 -31.33 -2.95 -19.52
C VAL A 10 -30.79 -3.78 -18.35
N LYS A 11 -30.96 -5.11 -18.41
CA LYS A 11 -30.44 -6.00 -17.36
C LYS A 11 -28.91 -5.99 -17.25
N GLU A 12 -28.20 -5.88 -18.37
CA GLU A 12 -26.74 -5.70 -18.37
C GLU A 12 -26.34 -4.40 -17.66
N LEU A 13 -27.02 -3.29 -18.00
CA LEU A 13 -26.77 -1.98 -17.38
C LEU A 13 -27.09 -1.96 -15.88
N GLU A 14 -28.16 -2.64 -15.45
CA GLU A 14 -28.50 -2.80 -14.04
C GLU A 14 -27.41 -3.53 -13.26
N ASN A 15 -26.87 -4.62 -13.83
CA ASN A 15 -25.76 -5.35 -13.21
C ASN A 15 -24.48 -4.52 -13.13
N GLU A 16 -24.16 -3.75 -14.19
CA GLU A 16 -23.03 -2.82 -14.18
C GLU A 16 -23.21 -1.74 -13.09
N LEU A 17 -24.40 -1.15 -13.00
CA LEU A 17 -24.73 -0.16 -11.99
C LEU A 17 -24.60 -0.74 -10.57
N GLU A 18 -25.08 -1.95 -10.34
CA GLU A 18 -24.95 -2.65 -9.07
C GLU A 18 -23.47 -2.86 -8.70
N TYR A 19 -22.64 -3.27 -9.67
CA TYR A 19 -21.20 -3.42 -9.47
C TYR A 19 -20.52 -2.09 -9.08
N TYR A 20 -20.82 -1.01 -9.79
CA TYR A 20 -20.26 0.31 -9.48
C TYR A 20 -20.71 0.84 -8.13
N ASN A 21 -21.99 0.65 -7.76
CA ASN A 21 -22.51 1.06 -6.46
C ASN A 21 -21.81 0.33 -5.31
N LYS A 22 -21.63 -1.00 -5.43
CA LYS A 22 -20.88 -1.78 -4.43
C LYS A 22 -19.44 -1.29 -4.31
N ARG A 23 -18.79 -1.01 -5.44
CA ARG A 23 -17.41 -0.50 -5.46
C ARG A 23 -17.30 0.90 -4.86
N PHE A 24 -18.26 1.78 -5.14
CA PHE A 24 -18.29 3.14 -4.60
C PHE A 24 -18.53 3.16 -3.09
N GLN A 25 -19.48 2.35 -2.62
CA GLN A 25 -19.74 2.16 -1.19
C GLN A 25 -18.50 1.66 -0.45
N TYR A 26 -17.79 0.69 -1.04
CA TYR A 26 -16.52 0.19 -0.50
C TYR A 26 -15.45 1.30 -0.39
N LEU A 27 -15.30 2.13 -1.42
CA LEU A 27 -14.36 3.26 -1.40
C LEU A 27 -14.72 4.29 -0.32
N GLN A 28 -16.02 4.56 -0.11
CA GLN A 28 -16.49 5.45 0.95
C GLN A 28 -16.14 4.93 2.34
N TYR A 29 -16.34 3.63 2.61
CA TYR A 29 -15.98 3.04 3.91
C TYR A 29 -14.47 3.07 4.15
N VAL A 30 -13.67 2.71 3.14
CA VAL A 30 -12.21 2.77 3.22
C VAL A 30 -11.73 4.19 3.50
N TRP A 31 -12.33 5.19 2.84
CA TRP A 31 -11.99 6.59 3.06
C TRP A 31 -12.36 7.07 4.47
N PHE A 32 -13.56 6.73 4.94
CA PHE A 32 -14.02 7.10 6.28
C PHE A 32 -13.13 6.48 7.37
N ASP A 33 -12.84 5.19 7.27
CA ASP A 33 -12.00 4.48 8.23
C ASP A 33 -10.57 5.04 8.25
N LEU A 34 -9.95 5.25 7.08
CA LEU A 34 -8.54 5.65 6.97
C LEU A 34 -8.31 7.13 7.29
N TYR A 35 -9.16 8.03 6.78
CA TYR A 35 -8.93 9.48 6.87
C TYR A 35 -9.72 10.17 7.98
N VAL A 36 -10.93 9.69 8.28
CA VAL A 36 -11.80 10.32 9.31
C VAL A 36 -11.53 9.68 10.67
N ASN A 37 -11.66 8.36 10.77
CA ASN A 37 -11.51 7.64 12.04
C ASN A 37 -10.06 7.31 12.40
N LYS A 38 -9.13 7.39 11.42
CA LYS A 38 -7.74 6.95 11.55
C LYS A 38 -7.60 5.50 12.02
N THR A 39 -8.58 4.66 11.71
CA THR A 39 -8.60 3.24 12.05
C THR A 39 -8.10 2.40 10.87
N HIS A 40 -7.63 1.20 11.15
CA HIS A 40 -7.34 0.24 10.10
C HIS A 40 -8.64 -0.19 9.40
N THR A 41 -8.67 -0.01 8.09
CA THR A 41 -9.70 -0.57 7.20
C THR A 41 -9.70 -2.10 7.26
N SER A 42 -10.81 -2.72 6.87
CA SER A 42 -10.94 -4.18 6.75
C SER A 42 -9.84 -4.84 5.90
N LEU A 43 -9.30 -4.15 4.88
CA LEU A 43 -8.15 -4.61 4.09
C LEU A 43 -6.84 -4.57 4.86
N THR A 44 -6.65 -3.50 5.61
CA THR A 44 -5.38 -3.19 6.27
C THR A 44 -5.22 -3.92 7.60
N ASN A 45 -6.34 -4.34 8.23
CA ASN A 45 -6.32 -5.15 9.45
C ASN A 45 -5.44 -6.39 9.31
N ARG A 46 -5.54 -7.12 8.21
CA ARG A 46 -4.70 -8.32 7.97
C ARG A 46 -3.21 -7.99 7.97
N LEU A 47 -2.83 -6.83 7.46
CA LEU A 47 -1.42 -6.44 7.28
C LEU A 47 -0.78 -5.91 8.57
N VAL A 48 -1.60 -5.41 9.49
CA VAL A 48 -1.21 -4.92 10.83
C VAL A 48 -1.05 -6.06 11.81
N TYR A 49 -2.00 -6.99 11.82
CA TYR A 49 -1.96 -8.14 12.74
C TYR A 49 -1.14 -9.33 12.21
N SER A 50 -0.55 -9.21 11.01
CA SER A 50 0.39 -10.22 10.53
C SER A 50 1.72 -10.07 11.26
N VAL A 51 2.08 -11.03 12.09
CA VAL A 51 3.41 -11.14 12.70
C VAL A 51 4.44 -11.30 11.58
N LYS A 52 5.41 -10.37 11.51
CA LYS A 52 6.52 -10.39 10.55
C LYS A 52 7.82 -10.24 11.33
N GLU A 53 8.87 -10.89 10.84
CA GLU A 53 10.21 -10.74 11.40
C GLU A 53 11.03 -9.70 10.62
N CYS A 54 11.84 -8.93 11.34
CA CYS A 54 12.78 -7.98 10.75
C CYS A 54 13.86 -8.72 9.96
N VAL A 55 14.07 -8.34 8.70
CA VAL A 55 15.08 -8.99 7.85
C VAL A 55 16.53 -8.83 8.32
N PHE A 56 16.81 -7.89 9.23
CA PHE A 56 18.17 -7.61 9.72
C PHE A 56 18.47 -8.20 11.09
N CYS A 57 17.47 -8.27 11.98
CA CYS A 57 17.68 -8.66 13.38
C CYS A 57 16.71 -9.74 13.86
N SER A 58 15.84 -10.24 12.99
CA SER A 58 14.83 -11.27 13.26
C SER A 58 13.87 -10.95 14.40
N LYS A 59 13.87 -9.73 14.94
CA LYS A 59 12.88 -9.29 15.93
C LYS A 59 11.53 -9.13 15.26
N GLU A 60 10.47 -9.42 16.02
CA GLU A 60 9.10 -9.16 15.60
C GLU A 60 8.89 -7.67 15.26
N ILE A 61 8.25 -7.43 14.12
CA ILE A 61 7.88 -6.12 13.62
C ILE A 61 6.51 -5.77 14.19
N LYS A 62 6.43 -4.59 14.81
CA LYS A 62 5.16 -3.96 15.17
C LYS A 62 4.53 -3.31 13.94
N ASP A 63 3.21 -3.44 13.82
CA ASP A 63 2.41 -2.88 12.73
C ASP A 63 2.90 -3.30 11.34
N TRP A 64 3.18 -2.32 10.47
CA TRP A 64 3.48 -2.53 9.06
C TRP A 64 4.93 -2.91 8.78
N GLY A 65 5.85 -2.42 9.62
CA GLY A 65 7.29 -2.40 9.37
C GLY A 65 7.73 -1.45 8.25
N ASN A 66 9.03 -1.16 8.25
CA ASN A 66 9.66 -0.26 7.28
C ASN A 66 10.13 -1.04 6.05
N ASN A 67 10.11 -0.40 4.88
CA ASN A 67 10.73 -0.97 3.67
C ASN A 67 12.25 -1.08 3.89
N SER A 68 12.82 -2.29 3.83
CA SER A 68 14.25 -2.54 4.03
C SER A 68 15.12 -2.30 2.78
N GLN A 69 14.49 -2.02 1.63
CA GLN A 69 15.22 -1.69 0.41
C GLN A 69 15.82 -0.27 0.49
N PRO A 70 16.99 -0.02 -0.12
CA PRO A 70 17.67 -0.89 -1.09
C PRO A 70 18.60 -1.96 -0.48
N ILE A 71 18.83 -1.96 0.84
CA ILE A 71 19.81 -2.86 1.47
C ILE A 71 19.40 -4.33 1.34
N GLN A 72 18.14 -4.66 1.65
CA GLN A 72 17.64 -6.04 1.61
C GLN A 72 16.16 -6.09 1.23
N LYS A 73 15.71 -7.17 0.60
CA LYS A 73 14.30 -7.39 0.27
C LYS A 73 13.50 -7.79 1.52
N GLY A 74 12.41 -7.08 1.80
CA GLY A 74 11.48 -7.42 2.89
C GLY A 74 11.07 -6.21 3.75
N ARG A 75 10.82 -6.45 5.04
CA ARG A 75 10.45 -5.42 6.03
C ARG A 75 11.42 -5.42 7.20
N CYS A 76 11.63 -4.26 7.81
CA CYS A 76 12.48 -4.10 8.99
C CYS A 76 11.80 -3.33 10.12
N CYS A 77 12.24 -3.55 11.35
CA CYS A 77 11.79 -2.80 12.52
C CYS A 77 12.32 -1.35 12.49
N ASP A 78 11.79 -0.50 13.38
CA ASP A 78 12.15 0.92 13.46
C ASP A 78 13.61 1.15 13.80
N ASP A 79 14.19 0.32 14.69
CA ASP A 79 15.59 0.45 15.10
C ASP A 79 16.52 0.23 13.90
N CYS A 80 16.34 -0.88 13.18
CA CYS A 80 17.12 -1.18 11.98
C CYS A 80 16.86 -0.17 10.85
N ASN A 81 15.64 0.34 10.72
CA ASN A 81 15.35 1.38 9.75
C ASN A 81 16.13 2.68 10.05
N LYS A 82 16.15 3.11 11.32
CA LYS A 82 16.88 4.29 11.78
C LYS A 82 18.39 4.12 11.69
N SER A 83 18.92 2.95 12.02
CA SER A 83 20.36 2.72 12.10
C SER A 83 21.01 2.25 10.80
N LEU A 84 20.25 1.60 9.89
CA LEU A 84 20.79 1.02 8.65
C LEU A 84 20.16 1.66 7.41
N VAL A 85 18.84 1.54 7.26
CA VAL A 85 18.14 1.84 5.99
C VAL A 85 18.15 3.32 5.66
N ILE A 86 17.75 4.18 6.60
CA ILE A 86 17.72 5.63 6.39
C ILE A 86 19.13 6.17 6.12
N PRO A 87 20.16 5.85 6.94
CA PRO A 87 21.54 6.27 6.65
C PRO A 87 22.02 5.85 5.26
N PHE A 88 21.76 4.60 4.86
CA PHE A 88 22.14 4.11 3.53
C PHE A 88 21.45 4.91 2.41
N ARG A 89 20.14 5.17 2.52
CA ARG A 89 19.40 5.97 1.53
C ARG A 89 19.95 7.39 1.41
N ILE A 90 20.30 8.02 2.53
CA ILE A 90 20.90 9.35 2.52
C ILE A 90 22.27 9.32 1.85
N GLN A 91 23.07 8.28 2.08
CA GLN A 91 24.38 8.11 1.45
C GLN A 91 24.26 7.94 -0.07
N GLU A 92 23.34 7.10 -0.55
CA GLU A 92 23.11 6.89 -1.98
C GLU A 92 22.62 8.16 -2.68
N LEU A 93 21.73 8.93 -2.04
CA LEU A 93 21.31 10.23 -2.56
C LEU A 93 22.48 11.21 -2.70
N LYS A 94 23.41 11.22 -1.74
CA LYS A 94 24.60 12.07 -1.81
C LYS A 94 25.55 11.66 -2.94
N LYS A 95 25.81 10.37 -3.11
CA LYS A 95 26.62 9.84 -4.21
C LYS A 95 26.03 10.21 -5.57
N HIS A 96 24.74 9.95 -5.74
CA HIS A 96 24.05 10.27 -6.99
C HIS A 96 24.12 11.77 -7.32
N LYS A 97 24.12 12.65 -6.30
CA LYS A 97 24.31 14.09 -6.51
C LYS A 97 25.75 14.41 -6.97
N GLN A 98 26.76 13.83 -6.31
CA GLN A 98 28.17 14.00 -6.73
C GLN A 98 28.40 13.52 -8.16
N ASP A 99 27.82 12.36 -8.54
CA ASP A 99 27.92 11.82 -9.90
C ASP A 99 27.26 12.72 -10.96
N ILE A 100 26.31 13.56 -10.58
CA ILE A 100 25.71 14.58 -11.46
C ILE A 100 26.64 15.79 -11.53
N ASP A 101 27.06 16.31 -10.38
CA ASP A 101 27.90 17.50 -10.27
C ASP A 101 29.28 17.30 -10.96
N GLU A 102 29.82 16.09 -11.00
CA GLU A 102 31.08 15.74 -11.69
C GLU A 102 30.93 15.57 -13.22
N LYS A 103 29.70 15.51 -13.74
CA LYS A 103 29.40 15.36 -15.18
C LYS A 103 29.02 16.68 -15.86
N GLU A 104 28.83 17.75 -15.09
CA GLU A 104 28.62 19.13 -15.57
C GLU A 104 29.94 19.91 -15.66
#